data_AF-A0A349AZE2-F1
#
_entry.id   AF-A0A349AZE2-F1
#
_cell.length_a   1.000
_cell.length_b   1.000
_cell.length_c   1.000
_cell.angle_alpha   90.00
_cell.angle_beta   90.00
_cell.angle_gamma   90.00
#
_symmetry.space_group_name_H-M   'P 1'
#
loop_
_entity.id
_entity.type
_entity.pdbx_description
1 polymer ?
#
loop_
_entity_poly.entity_id
_entity_poly.type
_entity_poly.pdbx_seq_one_letter_code
_entity_poly.pdbx_strand_id
1 'polypeptide(L)'
;MGILPSRQTARLSRHGDVLRLIVRHARPGLIDQAGLEAELQDLESASGGGQEEAEEAARFADDLEGMGPTFVKLGQVLSTRADLLPQHYLEALSRLQDDVEPVPVAEIRRVIEEDLGIDVDDVFEAFDNEPLAAASVAQVHRARLGDGREVVVKVQRPGIAETVRKDLEVLADLARLVDATTEVGRRFAFVDFLESFRTSFVAELDFRTEADNLHIFADLLAERDHLDVPAPVDRLVTRRVLTMAYVEGRRVTELTPLA
;
A
#
# COMPACT_ATOMS: atom_id res chain seq x y z
N MET A 1 26.77 -18.44 17.92
CA MET A 1 26.82 -18.45 16.45
C MET A 1 25.44 -18.87 15.94
N GLY A 2 24.55 -17.91 15.72
CA GLY A 2 23.22 -18.19 15.18
C GLY A 2 23.33 -18.32 13.66
N ILE A 3 22.94 -19.49 13.14
CA ILE A 3 22.85 -19.72 11.69
C ILE A 3 21.71 -18.85 11.18
N LEU A 4 22.03 -17.75 10.49
CA LEU A 4 21.03 -16.97 9.77
C LEU A 4 20.32 -17.88 8.76
N PRO A 5 18.98 -17.91 8.69
CA PRO A 5 18.28 -18.72 7.71
C PRO A 5 18.72 -18.30 6.30
N SER A 6 19.04 -19.27 5.46
CA SER A 6 19.49 -19.01 4.10
C SER A 6 18.39 -18.31 3.30
N ARG A 7 18.78 -17.45 2.35
CA ARG A 7 17.84 -16.71 1.46
C ARG A 7 16.82 -17.62 0.76
N GLN A 8 17.16 -18.90 0.57
CA GLN A 8 16.33 -19.91 -0.08
C GLN A 8 15.17 -20.37 0.81
N THR A 9 15.40 -20.57 2.11
CA THR A 9 14.37 -21.01 3.06
C THR A 9 13.32 -19.93 3.31
N ALA A 10 13.75 -18.66 3.42
CA ALA A 10 12.84 -17.52 3.55
C ALA A 10 11.94 -17.32 2.31
N ARG A 11 12.49 -17.54 1.10
CA ARG A 11 11.73 -17.45 -0.16
C ARG A 11 10.67 -18.55 -0.27
N LEU A 12 11.00 -19.79 0.09
CA LEU A 12 10.05 -20.92 0.07
C LEU A 12 8.91 -20.74 1.06
N SER A 13 9.18 -20.16 2.25
CA SER A 13 8.14 -19.80 3.22
C SER A 13 7.13 -18.83 2.62
N ARG A 14 7.61 -17.76 1.96
CA ARG A 14 6.72 -16.72 1.45
C ARG A 14 5.82 -17.21 0.31
N HIS A 15 6.34 -18.04 -0.59
CA HIS A 15 5.50 -18.68 -1.62
C HIS A 15 4.39 -19.55 -1.00
N GLY A 16 4.72 -20.30 0.06
CA GLY A 16 3.74 -21.08 0.81
C GLY A 16 2.68 -20.23 1.50
N ASP A 17 3.03 -19.04 1.98
CA ASP A 17 2.06 -18.10 2.59
C ASP A 17 1.08 -17.56 1.55
N VAL A 18 1.58 -17.08 0.40
CA VAL A 18 0.72 -16.57 -0.68
C VAL A 18 -0.15 -17.69 -1.26
N LEU A 19 0.42 -18.89 -1.46
CA LEU A 19 -0.35 -20.03 -1.95
C LEU A 19 -1.43 -20.44 -0.94
N ARG A 20 -1.15 -20.40 0.37
CA ARG A 20 -2.16 -20.66 1.41
C ARG A 20 -3.27 -19.63 1.43
N LEU A 21 -2.94 -18.34 1.23
CA LEU A 21 -3.96 -17.30 1.07
C LEU A 21 -4.87 -17.63 -0.13
N ILE A 22 -4.27 -17.89 -1.29
CA ILE A 22 -5.01 -18.20 -2.52
C ILE A 22 -5.88 -19.44 -2.30
N VAL A 23 -5.35 -20.53 -1.74
CA VAL A 23 -6.11 -21.77 -1.53
C VAL A 23 -7.22 -21.60 -0.50
N ARG A 24 -7.03 -20.76 0.52
CA ARG A 24 -8.03 -20.52 1.57
C ARG A 24 -9.23 -19.74 1.05
N HIS A 25 -8.99 -18.76 0.18
CA HIS A 25 -10.01 -17.87 -0.37
C HIS A 25 -10.42 -18.23 -1.80
N ALA A 26 -9.77 -19.21 -2.40
CA ALA A 26 -10.28 -19.89 -3.58
C ALA A 26 -11.48 -20.72 -3.14
N ARG A 27 -12.67 -20.35 -3.61
CA ARG A 27 -13.86 -21.18 -3.41
C ARG A 27 -13.64 -22.57 -4.03
N PRO A 28 -14.24 -23.64 -3.47
CA PRO A 28 -14.12 -24.99 -4.00
C PRO A 28 -14.72 -25.06 -5.42
N GLY A 29 -13.87 -24.88 -6.44
CA GLY A 29 -14.28 -24.79 -7.85
C GLY A 29 -13.26 -24.01 -8.71
N LEU A 30 -12.63 -22.98 -8.14
CA LEU A 30 -11.70 -22.06 -8.83
C LEU A 30 -10.44 -22.71 -9.44
N ILE A 31 -10.03 -23.88 -8.97
CA ILE A 31 -8.74 -24.50 -9.34
C ILE A 31 -8.84 -25.28 -10.67
N ASP A 32 -10.05 -25.56 -11.17
CA ASP A 32 -10.27 -26.12 -12.50
C ASP A 32 -10.92 -25.10 -13.46
N GLN A 33 -10.66 -25.25 -14.76
CA GLN A 33 -11.15 -24.29 -15.78
C GLN A 33 -12.68 -24.21 -15.86
N ALA A 34 -13.39 -25.30 -15.55
CA ALA A 34 -14.85 -25.35 -15.63
C ALA A 34 -15.49 -24.71 -14.39
N GLY A 35 -14.89 -24.87 -13.21
CA GLY A 35 -15.36 -24.25 -11.99
C GLY A 35 -15.14 -22.74 -12.00
N LEU A 36 -14.03 -22.24 -12.55
CA LEU A 36 -13.80 -20.79 -12.67
C LEU A 36 -14.79 -20.09 -13.62
N GLU A 37 -15.24 -20.76 -14.69
CA GLU A 37 -16.26 -20.22 -15.62
C GLU A 37 -17.69 -20.31 -15.08
N ALA A 38 -18.05 -21.44 -14.47
CA ALA A 38 -19.35 -21.62 -13.83
C ALA A 38 -19.56 -20.61 -12.69
N GLU A 39 -18.49 -20.31 -11.96
CA GLU A 39 -18.56 -19.47 -10.78
C GLU A 39 -18.65 -17.97 -11.12
N LEU A 40 -18.06 -17.53 -12.24
CA LEU A 40 -18.30 -16.18 -12.76
C LEU A 40 -19.78 -15.96 -13.14
N GLN A 41 -20.45 -17.00 -13.64
CA GLN A 41 -21.89 -16.95 -13.93
C GLN A 41 -22.74 -16.99 -12.64
N ASP A 42 -22.28 -17.69 -11.60
CA ASP A 42 -22.93 -17.70 -10.29
C ASP A 42 -22.74 -16.38 -9.53
N LEU A 43 -21.58 -15.71 -9.65
CA LEU A 43 -21.36 -14.36 -9.11
C LEU A 43 -22.29 -13.31 -9.74
N GLU A 44 -22.65 -13.48 -11.02
CA GLU A 44 -23.66 -12.67 -11.70
C GLU A 44 -25.10 -12.99 -11.24
N SER A 45 -25.32 -14.17 -10.64
CA SER A 45 -26.65 -14.73 -10.35
C SER A 45 -26.98 -14.81 -8.84
N ALA A 46 -26.01 -14.64 -7.94
CA ALA A 46 -26.18 -14.81 -6.50
C ALA A 46 -26.67 -13.53 -5.81
N SER A 47 -27.98 -13.39 -5.66
CA SER A 47 -28.62 -12.39 -4.80
C SER A 47 -29.21 -13.00 -3.51
N GLY A 48 -28.54 -13.99 -2.91
CA GLY A 48 -29.14 -14.86 -1.88
C GLY A 48 -28.34 -15.19 -0.61
N GLY A 49 -27.09 -14.76 -0.45
CA GLY A 49 -26.19 -15.24 0.62
C GLY A 49 -25.49 -14.16 1.47
N GLY A 50 -26.05 -12.95 1.56
CA GLY A 50 -25.29 -11.75 1.92
C GLY A 50 -24.52 -11.73 3.25
N GLN A 51 -24.88 -12.53 4.25
CA GLN A 51 -24.18 -12.51 5.55
C GLN A 51 -22.94 -13.42 5.58
N GLU A 52 -23.01 -14.63 5.01
CA GLU A 52 -21.84 -15.53 4.93
C GLU A 52 -20.77 -14.97 3.98
N GLU A 53 -21.21 -14.35 2.88
CA GLU A 53 -20.33 -13.68 1.91
C GLU A 53 -19.65 -12.44 2.49
N ALA A 54 -20.36 -11.65 3.29
CA ALA A 54 -19.77 -10.51 3.99
C ALA A 54 -18.72 -10.95 5.03
N GLU A 55 -18.98 -12.04 5.76
CA GLU A 55 -18.00 -12.61 6.68
C GLU A 55 -16.77 -13.18 5.95
N GLU A 56 -16.96 -13.78 4.77
CA GLU A 56 -15.86 -14.24 3.92
C GLU A 56 -15.00 -13.09 3.43
N ALA A 57 -15.62 -12.02 2.93
CA ALA A 57 -14.91 -10.81 2.53
C ALA A 57 -14.15 -10.14 3.69
N ALA A 58 -14.74 -10.09 4.89
CA ALA A 58 -14.06 -9.57 6.07
C ALA A 58 -12.79 -10.37 6.40
N ARG A 59 -12.88 -11.71 6.39
CA ARG A 59 -11.74 -12.62 6.59
C ARG A 59 -10.68 -12.48 5.50
N PHE A 60 -11.08 -12.26 4.25
CA PHE A 60 -10.15 -12.01 3.16
C PHE A 60 -9.35 -10.73 3.40
N ALA A 61 -10.02 -9.64 3.79
CA ALA A 61 -9.35 -8.40 4.15
C ALA A 61 -8.40 -8.57 5.36
N ASP A 62 -8.79 -9.33 6.39
CA ASP A 62 -7.94 -9.61 7.57
C ASP A 62 -6.67 -10.38 7.17
N ASP A 63 -6.83 -11.38 6.30
CA ASP A 63 -5.70 -12.17 5.84
C ASP A 63 -4.75 -11.34 4.94
N LEU A 64 -5.27 -10.45 4.09
CA LEU A 64 -4.43 -9.51 3.32
C LEU A 64 -3.67 -8.56 4.24
N GLU A 65 -4.33 -8.04 5.28
CA GLU A 65 -3.70 -7.19 6.29
C GLU A 65 -2.57 -7.93 7.02
N GLY A 66 -2.85 -9.16 7.46
CA GLY A 66 -1.87 -10.03 8.13
C GLY A 66 -0.69 -10.45 7.24
N MET A 67 -0.85 -10.40 5.91
CA MET A 67 0.25 -10.66 4.98
C MET A 67 1.19 -9.46 4.81
N GLY A 68 0.77 -8.28 5.24
CA GLY A 68 1.60 -7.09 5.31
C GLY A 68 1.42 -6.11 4.14
N PRO A 69 2.30 -5.09 4.05
CA PRO A 69 2.04 -3.88 3.26
C PRO A 69 1.73 -4.10 1.78
N THR A 70 2.37 -5.08 1.14
CA THR A 70 2.12 -5.39 -0.28
C THR A 70 0.69 -5.87 -0.51
N PHE A 71 0.17 -6.69 0.40
CA PHE A 71 -1.17 -7.27 0.30
C PHE A 71 -2.24 -6.29 0.77
N VAL A 72 -1.93 -5.42 1.75
CA VAL A 72 -2.74 -4.24 2.07
C VAL A 72 -2.90 -3.36 0.85
N LYS A 73 -1.80 -2.99 0.16
CA LYS A 73 -1.85 -2.17 -1.05
C LYS A 73 -2.63 -2.86 -2.17
N LEU A 74 -2.43 -4.17 -2.36
CA LEU A 74 -3.19 -4.95 -3.33
C LEU A 74 -4.70 -4.90 -3.03
N GLY A 75 -5.08 -5.07 -1.76
CA GLY A 75 -6.46 -4.95 -1.30
C GLY A 75 -7.05 -3.55 -1.54
N GLN A 76 -6.29 -2.49 -1.27
CA GLN A 76 -6.69 -1.11 -1.57
C GLN A 76 -6.92 -0.87 -3.06
N VAL A 77 -6.09 -1.45 -3.94
CA VAL A 77 -6.31 -1.34 -5.40
C VAL A 77 -7.54 -2.15 -5.81
N LEU A 78 -7.70 -3.36 -5.28
CA LEU A 78 -8.84 -4.23 -5.57
C LEU A 78 -10.18 -3.65 -5.10
N SER A 79 -10.20 -2.89 -3.99
CA SER A 79 -11.43 -2.22 -3.52
C SER A 79 -11.96 -1.16 -4.48
N THR A 80 -11.14 -0.70 -5.43
CA THR A 80 -11.55 0.25 -6.48
C THR A 80 -12.01 -0.43 -7.77
N ARG A 81 -11.91 -1.77 -7.85
CA ARG A 81 -12.18 -2.58 -9.05
C ARG A 81 -13.49 -3.34 -8.92
N ALA A 82 -14.60 -2.59 -9.01
CA ALA A 82 -15.95 -3.17 -9.00
C ALA A 82 -16.23 -4.14 -10.17
N ASP A 83 -15.39 -4.12 -11.20
CA ASP A 83 -15.40 -5.07 -12.31
C ASP A 83 -14.77 -6.43 -11.96
N LEU A 84 -14.04 -6.53 -10.85
CA LEU A 84 -13.33 -7.74 -10.43
C LEU A 84 -13.92 -8.41 -9.18
N LEU A 85 -14.57 -7.64 -8.31
CA LEU A 85 -15.02 -8.12 -7.00
C LEU A 85 -16.47 -7.72 -6.69
N PRO A 86 -17.26 -8.61 -6.05
CA PRO A 86 -18.57 -8.27 -5.53
C PRO A 86 -18.54 -7.15 -4.48
N GLN A 87 -19.67 -6.46 -4.31
CA GLN A 87 -19.82 -5.31 -3.40
C GLN A 87 -19.32 -5.58 -1.97
N HIS A 88 -19.61 -6.76 -1.41
CA HIS A 88 -19.19 -7.12 -0.05
C HIS A 88 -17.66 -7.18 0.11
N TYR A 89 -16.92 -7.59 -0.93
CA TYR A 89 -15.46 -7.52 -0.94
C TYR A 89 -14.94 -6.08 -1.08
N LEU A 90 -15.57 -5.25 -1.91
CA LEU A 90 -15.18 -3.85 -2.06
C LEU A 90 -15.29 -3.11 -0.71
N GLU A 91 -16.39 -3.32 0.00
CA GLU A 91 -16.65 -2.75 1.33
C GLU A 91 -15.68 -3.29 2.39
N ALA A 92 -15.43 -4.61 2.39
CA ALA A 92 -14.47 -5.18 3.34
C ALA A 92 -13.03 -4.70 3.08
N LEU A 93 -12.64 -4.51 1.82
CA LEU A 93 -11.30 -4.06 1.45
C LEU A 93 -11.12 -2.55 1.59
N SER A 94 -12.19 -1.74 1.56
CA SER A 94 -12.06 -0.28 1.73
C SER A 94 -11.51 0.10 3.10
N ARG A 95 -11.75 -0.72 4.14
CA ARG A 95 -11.16 -0.51 5.48
C ARG A 95 -9.64 -0.61 5.52
N LEU A 96 -9.01 -1.27 4.53
CA LEU A 96 -7.56 -1.36 4.44
C LEU A 96 -6.90 -0.01 4.13
N GLN A 97 -7.69 1.03 3.88
CA GLN A 97 -7.24 2.42 3.70
C GLN A 97 -7.02 3.16 5.03
N ASP A 98 -7.41 2.57 6.16
CA ASP A 98 -7.25 3.16 7.49
C ASP A 98 -5.78 3.17 7.96
N ASP A 99 -5.49 3.98 8.99
CA ASP A 99 -4.16 4.08 9.60
C ASP A 99 -3.76 2.73 10.22
N VAL A 100 -2.54 2.28 9.91
CA VAL A 100 -1.95 1.02 10.38
C VAL A 100 -1.03 1.26 11.58
N GLU A 101 -0.72 0.20 12.33
CA GLU A 101 0.13 0.28 13.53
C GLU A 101 1.47 1.02 13.25
N PRO A 102 1.83 2.04 14.05
CA PRO A 102 3.10 2.74 13.93
C PRO A 102 4.34 1.86 14.09
N VAL A 103 5.42 2.27 13.41
CA VAL A 103 6.77 1.76 13.66
C VAL A 103 7.39 2.52 14.83
N PRO A 104 8.19 1.87 15.69
CA PRO A 104 8.94 2.56 16.74
C PRO A 104 9.77 3.73 16.19
N VAL A 105 9.66 4.89 16.85
CA VAL A 105 10.31 6.13 16.40
C VAL A 105 11.83 5.98 16.25
N ALA A 106 12.47 5.13 17.05
CA ALA A 106 13.91 4.89 16.94
C ALA A 106 14.31 4.31 15.57
N GLU A 107 13.44 3.54 14.92
CA GLU A 107 13.71 3.05 13.57
C GLU A 107 13.42 4.11 12.50
N ILE A 108 12.42 4.96 12.72
CA ILE A 108 12.12 6.10 11.85
C ILE A 108 13.29 7.08 11.84
N ARG A 109 13.78 7.48 13.01
CA ARG A 109 14.94 8.38 13.15
C ARG A 109 16.16 7.80 12.45
N ARG A 110 16.42 6.50 12.61
CA ARG A 110 17.51 5.81 11.89
C ARG A 110 17.38 5.94 10.37
N VAL A 111 16.19 5.75 9.80
CA VAL A 111 16.00 5.91 8.35
C VAL A 111 16.28 7.35 7.91
N ILE A 112 15.84 8.34 8.68
CA ILE A 112 16.12 9.75 8.41
C ILE A 112 17.64 10.01 8.41
N GLU A 113 18.32 9.57 9.45
CA GLU A 113 19.77 9.78 9.64
C GLU A 113 20.60 9.08 8.56
N GLU A 114 20.24 7.86 8.19
CA GLU A 114 20.89 7.11 7.10
C GLU A 114 20.76 7.82 5.75
N ASP A 115 19.60 8.39 5.44
CA ASP A 115 19.32 9.01 4.14
C ASP A 115 19.82 10.46 4.05
N LEU A 116 19.74 11.22 5.14
CA LEU A 116 20.18 12.61 5.19
C LEU A 116 21.66 12.75 5.57
N GLY A 117 22.25 11.74 6.21
CA GLY A 117 23.63 11.74 6.68
C GLY A 117 23.89 12.70 7.85
N ILE A 118 22.84 13.14 8.54
CA ILE A 118 22.87 14.12 9.64
C ILE A 118 21.87 13.64 10.72
N ASP A 119 22.19 13.87 12.00
CA ASP A 119 21.33 13.54 13.13
C ASP A 119 19.99 14.29 13.06
N VAL A 120 18.87 13.64 13.42
CA VAL A 120 17.53 14.24 13.36
C VAL A 120 17.46 15.57 14.13
N ASP A 121 18.11 15.61 15.29
CA ASP A 121 18.11 16.78 16.18
C ASP A 121 18.98 17.95 15.66
N ASP A 122 19.85 17.70 14.68
CA ASP A 122 20.62 18.74 13.99
C ASP A 122 19.86 19.28 12.75
N VAL A 123 18.98 18.46 12.16
CA VAL A 123 18.17 18.85 11.00
C VAL A 123 16.91 19.62 11.41
N PHE A 124 16.25 19.16 12.47
CA PHE A 124 14.97 19.68 12.94
C PHE A 124 15.13 20.29 14.34
N GLU A 125 14.65 21.52 14.52
CA GLU A 125 14.61 22.20 15.83
C GLU A 125 13.68 21.46 16.80
N ALA A 126 12.60 20.88 16.28
CA ALA A 126 11.71 20.00 17.02
C ALA A 126 11.25 18.87 16.10
N PHE A 127 11.17 17.65 16.64
CA PHE A 127 10.66 16.48 15.94
C PHE A 127 9.70 15.74 16.88
N ASP A 128 8.47 15.52 16.44
CA ASP A 128 7.47 14.79 17.23
C ASP A 128 7.74 13.28 17.15
N ASN A 129 7.90 12.65 18.30
CA ASN A 129 8.11 11.20 18.37
C ASN A 129 6.82 10.42 18.13
N GLU A 130 5.66 11.04 18.38
CA GLU A 130 4.36 10.48 18.00
C GLU A 130 4.10 10.78 16.51
N PRO A 131 3.73 9.77 15.71
CA PRO A 131 3.39 10.02 14.32
C PRO A 131 2.07 10.76 14.20
N LEU A 132 2.00 11.67 13.24
CA LEU A 132 0.76 12.31 12.82
C LEU A 132 -0.15 11.32 12.08
N ALA A 133 0.44 10.41 11.30
CA ALA A 133 -0.25 9.38 10.54
C ALA A 133 0.69 8.20 10.24
N ALA A 134 0.11 7.01 10.07
CA ALA A 134 0.86 5.80 9.78
C ALA A 134 0.15 5.02 8.67
N ALA A 135 0.75 5.04 7.47
CA ALA A 135 0.25 4.34 6.30
C ALA A 135 1.00 3.03 6.05
N SER A 136 0.55 2.27 5.06
CA SER A 136 1.07 0.94 4.72
C SER A 136 2.57 0.94 4.37
N VAL A 137 3.08 1.98 3.71
CA VAL A 137 4.50 2.07 3.30
C VAL A 137 5.32 3.12 4.06
N ALA A 138 4.66 4.02 4.78
CA ALA A 138 5.29 5.20 5.34
C ALA A 138 4.64 5.66 6.64
N GLN A 139 5.39 6.40 7.43
CA GLN A 139 4.91 7.07 8.64
C GLN A 139 5.22 8.56 8.53
N VAL A 140 4.31 9.39 9.01
CA VAL A 140 4.42 10.85 8.90
C VAL A 140 4.58 11.43 10.31
N HIS A 141 5.60 12.24 10.50
CA HIS A 141 5.87 12.94 11.75
C HIS A 141 5.78 14.44 11.56
N ARG A 142 5.31 15.15 12.58
CA ARG A 142 5.39 16.61 12.61
C ARG A 142 6.79 17.03 13.06
N ALA A 143 7.32 18.10 12.46
CA ALA A 143 8.59 18.67 12.86
C ALA A 143 8.63 20.18 12.62
N ARG A 144 9.66 20.85 13.14
CA ARG A 144 9.95 22.26 12.90
C ARG A 144 11.41 22.42 12.47
N LEU A 145 11.64 23.21 11.43
CA LEU A 145 12.98 23.56 10.95
C LEU A 145 13.59 24.66 11.81
N GLY A 146 14.93 24.80 11.79
CA GLY A 146 15.64 25.85 12.55
C GLY A 146 15.33 27.30 12.14
N ASP A 147 14.60 27.51 11.04
CA ASP A 147 14.06 28.82 10.63
C ASP A 147 12.61 29.06 11.11
N GLY A 148 12.06 28.14 11.91
CA GLY A 148 10.72 28.22 12.50
C GLY A 148 9.61 27.64 11.63
N ARG A 149 9.88 27.20 10.38
CA ARG A 149 8.84 26.61 9.53
C ARG A 149 8.37 25.26 10.07
N GLU A 150 7.04 25.11 10.17
CA GLU A 150 6.38 23.85 10.49
C GLU A 150 6.33 22.95 9.26
N VAL A 151 6.75 21.69 9.42
CA VAL A 151 6.86 20.71 8.34
C VAL A 151 6.33 19.35 8.80
N VAL A 152 6.04 18.51 7.82
CA VAL A 152 5.86 17.07 8.03
C VAL A 152 6.99 16.30 7.38
N VAL A 153 7.41 15.23 8.05
CA VAL A 153 8.47 14.33 7.61
C VAL A 153 7.85 12.97 7.37
N LYS A 154 7.64 12.63 6.10
CA LYS A 154 7.15 11.33 5.66
C LYS A 154 8.33 10.40 5.44
N VAL A 155 8.37 9.29 6.17
CA VAL A 155 9.49 8.35 6.20
C VAL A 155 9.01 6.97 5.83
N GLN A 156 9.68 6.31 4.88
CA GLN A 156 9.36 4.93 4.53
C GLN A 156 9.58 4.01 5.73
N ARG A 157 8.70 3.03 5.88
CA ARG A 157 8.86 1.98 6.89
C ARG A 157 10.20 1.23 6.67
N PRO A 158 11.00 0.98 7.71
CA PRO A 158 12.25 0.26 7.58
C PRO A 158 12.09 -1.08 6.84
N GLY A 159 12.95 -1.33 5.86
CA GLY A 159 12.94 -2.58 5.09
C GLY A 159 11.78 -2.77 4.10
N ILE A 160 10.87 -1.79 3.96
CA ILE A 160 9.67 -1.92 3.12
C ILE A 160 10.01 -2.28 1.66
N ALA A 161 11.00 -1.63 1.07
CA ALA A 161 11.35 -1.85 -0.34
C ALA A 161 11.78 -3.30 -0.62
N GLU A 162 12.49 -3.93 0.32
CA GLU A 162 12.93 -5.31 0.19
C GLU A 162 11.77 -6.30 0.38
N THR A 163 10.85 -6.00 1.30
CA THR A 163 9.61 -6.77 1.48
C THR A 163 8.75 -6.71 0.23
N VAL A 164 8.47 -5.51 -0.29
CA VAL A 164 7.69 -5.30 -1.50
C VAL A 164 8.33 -5.99 -2.69
N ARG A 165 9.65 -5.89 -2.87
CA ARG A 165 10.38 -6.58 -3.94
C ARG A 165 10.15 -8.10 -3.89
N LYS A 166 10.29 -8.73 -2.72
CA LYS A 166 10.08 -10.18 -2.56
C LYS A 166 8.64 -10.59 -2.84
N ASP A 167 7.68 -9.81 -2.36
CA ASP A 167 6.26 -10.10 -2.55
C ASP A 167 5.86 -9.98 -4.02
N LEU A 168 6.33 -8.95 -4.72
CA LEU A 168 6.10 -8.77 -6.16
C LEU A 168 6.75 -9.90 -6.98
N GLU A 169 7.91 -10.42 -6.57
CA GLU A 169 8.51 -11.60 -7.20
C GLU A 169 7.62 -12.83 -7.06
N VAL A 170 7.06 -13.07 -5.86
CA VAL A 170 6.14 -14.20 -5.62
C VAL A 170 4.86 -14.05 -6.44
N LEU A 171 4.28 -12.84 -6.47
CA LEU A 171 3.08 -12.56 -7.26
C LEU A 171 3.33 -12.76 -8.77
N ALA A 172 4.49 -12.34 -9.27
CA ALA A 172 4.87 -12.55 -10.67
C ALA A 172 5.07 -14.04 -11.00
N ASP A 173 5.71 -14.81 -10.11
CA ASP A 173 5.90 -16.25 -10.27
C ASP A 173 4.54 -16.98 -10.32
N LEU A 174 3.57 -16.57 -9.48
CA LEU A 174 2.21 -17.12 -9.47
C LEU A 174 1.38 -16.70 -10.68
N ALA A 175 1.48 -15.44 -11.13
CA ALA A 175 0.77 -14.95 -12.30
C ALA A 175 1.11 -15.75 -13.56
N ARG A 176 2.41 -16.07 -13.74
CA ARG A 176 2.87 -16.91 -14.86
C ARG A 176 2.32 -18.33 -14.82
N LEU A 177 2.16 -18.89 -13.62
CA LEU A 177 1.57 -20.22 -13.45
C LEU A 177 0.08 -20.21 -13.83
N VAL A 178 -0.68 -19.20 -13.39
CA VAL A 178 -2.11 -19.05 -13.69
C VAL A 178 -2.35 -18.83 -15.18
N ASP A 179 -1.55 -17.99 -15.84
CA ASP A 179 -1.67 -17.72 -17.29
C ASP A 179 -1.36 -18.95 -18.15
N ALA A 180 -0.39 -19.77 -17.73
CA ALA A 180 -0.06 -21.02 -18.40
C ALA A 180 -1.15 -22.11 -18.25
N THR A 181 -2.09 -21.96 -17.32
CA THR A 181 -2.99 -23.06 -16.92
C THR A 181 -4.48 -22.73 -17.03
N THR A 182 -4.90 -21.46 -17.17
CA THR A 182 -6.32 -21.08 -17.13
C THR A 182 -6.74 -20.17 -18.30
N GLU A 183 -7.95 -20.37 -18.84
CA GLU A 183 -8.54 -19.48 -19.86
C GLU A 183 -9.00 -18.14 -19.27
N VAL A 184 -9.34 -18.12 -18.00
CA VAL A 184 -9.82 -16.93 -17.27
C VAL A 184 -8.69 -15.93 -17.00
N GLY A 185 -7.46 -16.39 -16.72
CA GLY A 185 -6.29 -15.51 -16.61
C GLY A 185 -6.08 -14.65 -17.86
N ARG A 186 -6.33 -15.24 -19.05
CA ARG A 186 -6.29 -14.56 -20.34
C ARG A 186 -7.47 -13.60 -20.57
N ARG A 187 -8.65 -13.91 -20.01
CA ARG A 187 -9.89 -13.13 -20.18
C ARG A 187 -9.92 -11.86 -19.32
N PHE A 188 -9.34 -11.89 -18.12
CA PHE A 188 -9.35 -10.77 -17.17
C PHE A 188 -8.05 -9.95 -17.13
N ALA A 189 -7.09 -10.24 -18.01
CA ALA A 189 -5.80 -9.54 -18.09
C ALA A 189 -5.10 -9.44 -16.72
N PHE A 190 -5.15 -10.52 -15.92
CA PHE A 190 -4.64 -10.53 -14.55
C PHE A 190 -3.14 -10.24 -14.45
N VAL A 191 -2.38 -10.69 -15.46
CA VAL A 191 -0.96 -10.36 -15.61
C VAL A 191 -0.77 -8.86 -15.83
N ASP A 192 -1.54 -8.24 -16.73
CA ASP A 192 -1.46 -6.80 -17.01
C ASP A 192 -1.86 -5.97 -15.79
N PHE A 193 -2.86 -6.43 -15.02
CA PHE A 193 -3.23 -5.86 -13.73
C PHE A 193 -2.06 -5.92 -12.74
N LEU A 194 -1.43 -7.08 -12.56
CA LEU A 194 -0.32 -7.25 -11.63
C LEU A 194 0.93 -6.46 -12.06
N GLU A 195 1.23 -6.35 -13.35
CA GLU A 195 2.30 -5.49 -13.84
C GLU A 195 1.97 -4.01 -13.60
N SER A 196 0.73 -3.57 -13.83
CA SER A 196 0.30 -2.20 -13.53
C SER A 196 0.40 -1.90 -12.02
N PHE A 197 -0.05 -2.84 -11.18
CA PHE A 197 0.09 -2.78 -9.73
C PHE A 197 1.56 -2.67 -9.32
N ARG A 198 2.42 -3.51 -9.88
CA ARG A 198 3.86 -3.50 -9.64
C ARG A 198 4.46 -2.15 -10.01
N THR A 199 4.17 -1.63 -11.19
CA THR A 199 4.69 -0.34 -11.66
C THR A 199 4.26 0.79 -10.73
N SER A 200 2.97 0.87 -10.39
CA SER A 200 2.45 1.89 -9.48
C SER A 200 3.08 1.78 -8.10
N PHE A 201 3.16 0.57 -7.54
CA PHE A 201 3.62 0.38 -6.18
C PHE A 201 5.12 0.60 -6.01
N VAL A 202 5.92 0.24 -7.02
CA VAL A 202 7.36 0.55 -7.03
C VAL A 202 7.61 2.05 -7.13
N ALA A 203 6.77 2.80 -7.87
CA ALA A 203 6.87 4.25 -7.95
C ALA A 203 6.60 4.92 -6.59
N GLU A 204 5.67 4.39 -5.79
CA GLU A 204 5.39 4.87 -4.43
C GLU A 204 6.56 4.68 -3.45
N LEU A 205 7.53 3.82 -3.77
CA LEU A 205 8.74 3.61 -2.98
C LEU A 205 9.88 4.57 -3.34
N ASP A 206 9.60 5.61 -4.12
CA ASP A 206 10.54 6.68 -4.43
C ASP A 206 9.91 8.06 -4.20
N PHE A 207 10.10 8.61 -3.01
CA PHE A 207 9.48 9.88 -2.63
C PHE A 207 10.02 11.10 -3.38
N ARG A 208 11.11 10.96 -4.14
CA ARG A 208 11.55 12.00 -5.08
C ARG A 208 10.51 12.23 -6.17
N THR A 209 9.89 11.15 -6.66
CA THR A 209 8.78 11.23 -7.63
C THR A 209 7.60 12.00 -7.05
N GLU A 210 7.29 11.79 -5.78
CA GLU A 210 6.22 12.51 -5.10
C GLU A 210 6.55 13.99 -4.91
N ALA A 211 7.79 14.33 -4.53
CA ALA A 211 8.26 15.71 -4.45
C ALA A 211 8.20 16.42 -5.82
N ASP A 212 8.64 15.75 -6.89
CA ASP A 212 8.56 16.28 -8.26
C ASP A 212 7.10 16.52 -8.68
N ASN A 213 6.20 15.58 -8.34
CA ASN A 213 4.78 15.76 -8.58
C ASN A 213 4.21 16.95 -7.80
N LEU A 214 4.61 17.16 -6.55
CA LEU A 214 4.18 18.32 -5.75
C LEU A 214 4.59 19.63 -6.43
N HIS A 215 5.80 19.73 -6.98
CA HIS A 215 6.21 20.90 -7.77
C HIS A 215 5.34 21.10 -9.02
N ILE A 216 5.10 20.03 -9.77
CA ILE A 216 4.24 20.08 -10.96
C ILE A 216 2.83 20.54 -10.60
N PHE A 217 2.24 20.00 -9.52
CA PHE A 217 0.92 20.41 -9.06
C PHE A 217 0.89 21.85 -8.57
N ALA A 218 1.93 22.32 -7.87
CA ALA A 218 2.03 23.71 -7.45
C ALA A 218 2.00 24.66 -8.66
N ASP A 219 2.74 24.33 -9.73
CA ASP A 219 2.74 25.12 -10.97
C ASP A 219 1.37 25.08 -11.68
N LEU A 220 0.77 23.91 -11.81
CA LEU A 220 -0.53 23.73 -12.49
C LEU A 220 -1.69 24.41 -11.75
N LEU A 221 -1.58 24.56 -10.42
CA LEU A 221 -2.63 25.09 -9.55
C LEU A 221 -2.34 26.51 -9.05
N ALA A 222 -1.27 27.16 -9.51
CA ALA A 222 -0.85 28.48 -9.04
C ALA A 222 -1.95 29.57 -9.16
N GLU A 223 -2.87 29.45 -10.13
CA GLU A 223 -3.99 30.39 -10.33
C GLU A 223 -5.30 29.96 -9.63
N ARG A 224 -5.25 28.98 -8.72
CA ARG A 224 -6.43 28.44 -8.03
C ARG A 224 -6.40 28.80 -6.54
N ASP A 225 -7.02 29.93 -6.20
CA ASP A 225 -7.06 30.47 -4.82
C ASP A 225 -7.67 29.55 -3.74
N HIS A 226 -8.33 28.47 -4.13
CA HIS A 226 -8.97 27.51 -3.22
C HIS A 226 -8.20 26.19 -3.06
N LEU A 227 -7.09 26.02 -3.77
CA LEU A 227 -6.28 24.81 -3.74
C LEU A 227 -4.86 25.20 -3.32
N ASP A 228 -4.34 24.51 -2.30
CA ASP A 228 -2.98 24.69 -1.81
C ASP A 228 -2.21 23.37 -1.96
N VAL A 229 -0.93 23.47 -2.28
CA VAL A 229 -0.04 22.32 -2.49
C VAL A 229 1.16 22.47 -1.54
N PRO A 230 1.38 21.51 -0.62
CA PRO A 230 2.46 21.62 0.35
C PRO A 230 3.82 21.61 -0.37
N ALA A 231 4.61 22.66 -0.15
CA ALA A 231 5.92 22.80 -0.76
C ALA A 231 6.92 21.78 -0.17
N PRO A 232 7.59 20.97 -1.00
CA PRO A 232 8.71 20.14 -0.57
C PRO A 232 9.88 20.99 -0.04
N VAL A 233 10.66 20.41 0.87
CA VAL A 233 11.95 20.98 1.30
C VAL A 233 13.05 20.18 0.62
N ASP A 234 13.42 20.56 -0.61
CA ASP A 234 14.26 19.75 -1.52
C ASP A 234 15.52 19.16 -0.91
N ARG A 235 16.22 19.93 -0.08
CA ARG A 235 17.45 19.47 0.61
C ARG A 235 17.20 18.34 1.61
N LEU A 236 15.95 18.08 1.97
CA LEU A 236 15.47 17.05 2.90
C LEU A 236 14.55 16.04 2.19
N VAL A 237 14.70 15.92 0.86
CA VAL A 237 14.03 14.91 0.04
C VAL A 237 15.05 13.87 -0.40
N THR A 238 14.72 12.60 -0.15
CA THR A 238 15.47 11.44 -0.59
C THR A 238 14.52 10.39 -1.15
N ARG A 239 15.04 9.22 -1.49
CA ARG A 239 14.18 8.10 -1.90
C ARG A 239 13.25 7.67 -0.76
N ARG A 240 13.72 7.67 0.50
CA ARG A 240 12.99 7.15 1.67
C ARG A 240 12.40 8.23 2.58
N VAL A 241 12.76 9.50 2.40
CA VAL A 241 12.34 10.63 3.25
C VAL A 241 11.79 11.76 2.38
N LEU A 242 10.61 12.28 2.72
CA LEU A 242 10.02 13.48 2.13
C LEU A 242 9.64 14.44 3.23
N THR A 243 10.33 15.57 3.27
CA THR A 243 9.96 16.70 4.12
C THR A 243 9.20 17.72 3.29
N MET A 244 8.04 18.18 3.76
CA MET A 244 7.23 19.20 3.09
C MET A 244 6.52 20.09 4.10
N ALA A 245 6.00 21.24 3.64
CA ALA A 245 5.24 22.17 4.47
C ALA A 245 4.08 21.45 5.19
N TYR A 246 3.90 21.75 6.48
CA TYR A 246 2.74 21.29 7.22
C TYR A 246 1.50 22.09 6.80
N VAL A 247 0.43 21.38 6.48
CA VAL A 247 -0.88 21.97 6.16
C VAL A 247 -1.87 21.55 7.25
N GLU A 248 -2.46 22.54 7.92
CA GLU A 248 -3.49 22.32 8.91
C GLU A 248 -4.86 22.30 8.23
N GLY A 249 -5.68 21.28 8.51
CA GLY A 249 -7.00 21.14 7.89
C GLY A 249 -7.79 19.95 8.41
N ARG A 250 -9.00 19.78 7.88
CA ARG A 250 -9.87 18.63 8.15
C ARG A 250 -9.86 17.68 6.96
N ARG A 251 -9.85 16.36 7.23
CA ARG A 251 -9.91 15.35 6.16
C ARG A 251 -11.24 15.48 5.41
N VAL A 252 -11.21 15.38 4.08
CA VAL A 252 -12.43 15.50 3.25
C VAL A 252 -13.48 14.44 3.61
N THR A 253 -13.04 13.25 4.02
CA THR A 253 -13.90 12.15 4.47
C THR A 253 -14.74 12.47 5.72
N GLU A 254 -14.29 13.41 6.56
CA GLU A 254 -15.02 13.88 7.74
C GLU A 254 -16.10 14.93 7.40
N LEU A 255 -16.12 15.44 6.16
CA LEU A 255 -17.05 16.48 5.70
C LEU A 255 -18.34 15.91 5.10
N THR A 256 -18.56 14.59 5.16
CA THR A 256 -19.67 13.87 4.49
C THR A 256 -20.83 13.50 5.46
N PRO A 257 -22.08 13.33 4.97
CA PRO A 257 -22.47 13.25 3.57
C PRO A 257 -22.48 14.66 2.96
N LEU A 258 -21.80 14.87 1.84
CA LEU A 258 -21.97 16.09 1.04
C LEU A 258 -23.49 16.26 0.83
N ALA A 259 -24.05 17.28 1.48
CA ALA A 259 -25.48 17.57 1.50
C ALA A 259 -26.01 17.97 0.13
#